data_AF-A0A7J9FGY3-F1
#
_entry.id   AF-A0A7J9FGY3-F1
#
_cell.length_a   1.000
_cell.length_b   1.000
_cell.length_c   1.000
_cell.angle_alpha   90.00
_cell.angle_beta   90.00
_cell.angle_gamma   90.00
#
_symmetry.space_group_name_H-M   'P 1'
#
loop_
_entity.id
_entity.type
_entity.pdbx_description
1 polymer ?
#
loop_
_entity_poly.entity_id
_entity_poly.type
_entity_poly.pdbx_seq_one_letter_code
_entity_poly.pdbx_strand_id
1 'polypeptide(L)'
;LHVLYNKDHYKLALGQINTARNLISKVAKDYVKLLKYGDSLYRCKSLKVAALGRMCTVIKRIGPSLAYLEQIRQHMARLPSIDPNTRTMLICGYPNVGKSSFMNKITRADVDVQPYAFTTKSLFVGHTDYKYLRYQVIDTPGILDRPFEDRNIIEMCSITALAHLRAAVLFFLDISGSCGYSIAQQAALFHSIKSLFMNKPLIIVCNKTDLQPLDGISEEDRKLVMEMKAEAMNTVIGQGGEPTNEEGVLLTMSTLTEDGVIAVKNAACERLLNQRVELKMKSKKINDCLNRFHVALPKPRDQKERPACIPQAVLEAKAKQAAEKEKRKTEKELEDEYGGAGVYSASLRKNYILANDEWKEDTMPEILDGHNVYDFIDPDILLRLEELEREEGLRQVEEEGDDFEMDGQELSLEEQEALAEIRKKKSLLIQQHRMKKSTAESRPVVPRKFDTDRKFTTGRMGRQLSSLGLDPSLAINRARSKSRGRKRERSVDKREGVGGDAMDIDDNQASKKLRLRSTSRSRSQSRPPGEVIPGEGLKDSAQKIKAIKLAKKSVLKRNKNARRGEADRVIPTLKPKHLFSGKRSIGKTQR
;
A
#
# COMPACT_ATOMS: atom_id res chain seq x y z
N LEU A 1 -41.62 -13.28 1.16
CA LEU A 1 -41.15 -14.42 1.99
C LEU A 1 -42.29 -15.14 2.71
N HIS A 2 -43.17 -14.42 3.43
CA HIS A 2 -44.33 -15.02 4.10
C HIS A 2 -45.21 -15.85 3.14
N VAL A 3 -45.58 -15.25 2.01
CA VAL A 3 -46.45 -15.85 0.99
C VAL A 3 -45.80 -17.07 0.33
N LEU A 4 -44.50 -17.03 0.03
CA LEU A 4 -43.83 -18.09 -0.73
C LEU A 4 -43.42 -19.30 0.12
N TYR A 5 -43.02 -19.10 1.38
CA TYR A 5 -42.34 -20.15 2.14
C TYR A 5 -43.01 -20.53 3.46
N ASN A 6 -44.13 -19.88 3.80
CA ASN A 6 -44.74 -19.95 5.14
C ASN A 6 -43.73 -19.58 6.25
N LYS A 7 -43.91 -18.38 6.80
CA LYS A 7 -42.99 -17.80 7.80
C LYS A 7 -42.78 -18.70 9.02
N ASP A 8 -43.82 -19.42 9.45
CA ASP A 8 -43.76 -20.20 10.67
C ASP A 8 -42.97 -21.48 10.49
N HIS A 9 -43.17 -22.17 9.36
CA HIS A 9 -42.38 -23.34 9.02
C HIS A 9 -40.89 -23.00 8.80
N TYR A 10 -40.61 -21.88 8.12
CA TYR A 10 -39.24 -21.37 7.97
C TYR A 10 -38.56 -21.04 9.31
N LYS A 11 -39.27 -20.35 10.21
CA LYS A 11 -38.76 -20.03 11.55
C LYS A 11 -38.56 -21.27 12.41
N LEU A 12 -39.47 -22.23 12.33
CA LEU A 12 -39.37 -23.49 13.06
C LEU A 12 -38.14 -24.29 12.62
N ALA A 13 -37.88 -24.39 11.31
CA ALA A 13 -36.69 -25.04 10.78
C ALA A 13 -35.38 -24.38 11.26
N LEU A 14 -35.29 -23.04 11.21
CA LEU A 14 -34.15 -22.29 11.74
C LEU A 14 -34.00 -22.45 13.26
N GLY A 15 -35.11 -22.49 13.99
CA GLY A 15 -35.14 -22.73 15.44
C GLY A 15 -34.60 -24.11 15.80
N GLN A 16 -34.95 -25.15 15.04
CA GLN A 16 -34.41 -26.49 15.21
C GLN A 16 -32.89 -26.54 14.97
N ILE A 17 -32.37 -25.82 13.98
CA ILE A 17 -30.91 -25.71 13.77
C ILE A 17 -30.23 -25.01 14.95
N ASN A 18 -30.80 -23.92 15.47
CA ASN A 18 -30.20 -23.20 16.59
C ASN A 18 -30.19 -24.05 17.87
N THR A 19 -31.27 -24.77 18.15
CA THR A 19 -31.34 -25.70 19.30
C THR A 19 -30.32 -26.83 19.16
N ALA A 20 -30.18 -27.39 17.95
CA ALA A 20 -29.18 -28.41 17.66
C ALA A 20 -27.74 -27.92 17.83
N ARG A 21 -27.41 -26.72 17.34
CA ARG A 21 -26.10 -26.09 17.56
C ARG A 21 -25.79 -25.99 19.04
N ASN A 22 -26.76 -25.57 19.84
CA ASN A 22 -26.61 -25.44 21.29
C ASN A 22 -26.44 -26.82 21.97
N LEU A 23 -27.18 -27.84 21.53
CA LEU A 23 -27.02 -29.23 22.02
C LEU A 23 -25.64 -29.79 21.69
N ILE A 24 -25.16 -29.64 20.46
CA ILE A 24 -23.82 -30.08 20.04
C ILE A 24 -22.74 -29.38 20.87
N SER A 25 -22.88 -28.07 21.13
CA SER A 25 -21.96 -27.32 21.99
C SER A 25 -21.96 -27.84 23.44
N LYS A 26 -23.12 -28.17 24.00
CA LYS A 26 -23.24 -28.78 25.34
C LYS A 26 -22.57 -30.15 25.39
N VAL A 27 -22.89 -31.03 24.43
CA VAL A 27 -22.28 -32.36 24.31
C VAL A 27 -20.76 -32.25 24.21
N ALA A 28 -20.25 -31.34 23.38
CA ALA A 28 -18.80 -31.09 23.25
C ALA A 28 -18.17 -30.70 24.60
N LYS A 29 -18.75 -29.72 25.30
CA LYS A 29 -18.25 -29.23 26.60
C LYS A 29 -18.27 -30.34 27.66
N ASP A 30 -19.34 -31.13 27.72
CA ASP A 30 -19.48 -32.18 28.72
C ASP A 30 -18.48 -33.32 28.48
N TYR A 31 -18.30 -33.75 27.23
CA TYR A 31 -17.30 -34.77 26.92
C TYR A 31 -15.87 -34.28 27.08
N VAL A 32 -15.57 -33.02 26.77
CA VAL A 32 -14.24 -32.45 27.05
C VAL A 32 -13.96 -32.44 28.56
N LYS A 33 -14.97 -32.16 29.41
CA LYS A 33 -14.82 -32.29 30.87
C LYS A 33 -14.58 -33.73 31.31
N LEU A 34 -15.35 -34.69 30.78
CA LEU A 34 -15.19 -36.11 31.11
C LEU A 34 -13.83 -36.68 30.66
N LEU A 35 -13.33 -36.22 29.51
CA LEU A 35 -12.06 -36.68 28.95
C LEU A 35 -10.86 -36.34 29.84
N LYS A 36 -10.94 -35.28 30.67
CA LYS A 36 -9.88 -34.90 31.63
C LYS A 36 -9.59 -35.99 32.67
N TYR A 37 -10.58 -36.84 32.97
CA TYR A 37 -10.46 -37.92 33.95
C TYR A 37 -10.27 -39.29 33.28
N GLY A 38 -9.91 -39.33 32.00
CA GLY A 38 -9.58 -40.56 31.29
C GLY A 38 -8.26 -41.15 31.79
N ASP A 39 -8.32 -42.36 32.34
CA ASP A 39 -7.19 -43.12 32.88
C ASP A 39 -6.43 -43.95 31.82
N SER A 40 -7.10 -44.31 30.73
CA SER A 40 -6.60 -45.22 29.71
C SER A 40 -6.93 -44.74 28.30
N LEU A 41 -6.07 -45.09 27.33
CA LEU A 41 -6.29 -44.77 25.93
C LEU A 41 -7.62 -45.35 25.42
N TYR A 42 -7.99 -46.55 25.88
CA TYR A 42 -9.26 -47.19 25.53
C TYR A 42 -10.45 -46.36 26.02
N ARG A 43 -10.46 -45.93 27.28
CA ARG A 43 -11.53 -45.09 27.85
C ARG A 43 -11.66 -43.75 27.13
N CYS A 44 -10.53 -43.11 26.82
CA CYS A 44 -10.50 -41.88 26.02
C CYS A 44 -11.07 -42.08 24.61
N LYS A 45 -10.72 -43.19 23.93
CA LYS A 45 -11.27 -43.56 22.61
C LYS A 45 -12.79 -43.76 22.69
N SER A 46 -13.28 -44.49 23.68
CA SER A 46 -14.71 -44.75 23.87
C SER A 46 -15.50 -43.46 24.13
N LEU A 47 -14.99 -42.55 24.96
CA LEU A 47 -15.61 -41.23 25.18
C LEU A 47 -15.66 -40.39 23.90
N LYS A 48 -14.58 -40.39 23.10
CA LYS A 48 -14.54 -39.71 21.81
C LYS A 48 -15.61 -40.25 20.85
N VAL A 49 -15.69 -41.57 20.70
CA VAL A 49 -16.67 -42.21 19.80
C VAL A 49 -18.09 -41.92 20.25
N ALA A 50 -18.36 -42.00 21.55
CA ALA A 50 -19.69 -41.66 22.10
C ALA A 50 -20.05 -40.18 21.87
N ALA A 51 -19.09 -39.26 22.00
CA ALA A 51 -19.30 -37.84 21.71
C ALA A 51 -19.67 -37.58 20.26
N LEU A 52 -18.89 -38.11 19.33
CA LEU A 52 -19.16 -37.97 17.89
C LEU A 52 -20.49 -38.64 17.53
N GLY A 53 -20.79 -39.81 18.10
CA GLY A 53 -22.08 -40.48 17.93
C GLY A 53 -23.25 -39.60 18.35
N ARG A 54 -23.20 -39.01 19.57
CA ARG A 54 -24.24 -38.08 20.06
C ARG A 54 -24.38 -36.82 19.21
N MET A 55 -23.28 -36.30 18.65
CA MET A 55 -23.34 -35.17 17.72
C MET A 55 -24.00 -35.58 16.39
N CYS A 56 -23.62 -36.73 15.84
CA CYS A 56 -24.21 -37.25 14.61
C CYS A 56 -25.70 -37.57 14.76
N THR A 57 -26.17 -38.08 15.91
CA THR A 57 -27.61 -38.34 16.11
C THR A 57 -28.42 -37.04 16.14
N VAL A 58 -27.90 -35.97 16.74
CA VAL A 58 -28.52 -34.64 16.70
C VAL A 58 -28.63 -34.14 15.25
N ILE A 59 -27.56 -34.25 14.46
CA ILE A 59 -27.56 -33.83 13.05
C ILE A 59 -28.57 -34.66 12.22
N LYS A 60 -28.56 -35.99 12.37
CA LYS A 60 -29.50 -36.88 11.65
C LYS A 60 -30.96 -36.53 11.92
N ARG A 61 -31.29 -36.10 13.15
CA ARG A 61 -32.65 -35.69 13.53
C ARG A 61 -33.16 -34.46 12.77
N ILE A 62 -32.27 -33.57 12.32
CA ILE A 62 -32.63 -32.29 11.65
C ILE A 62 -32.55 -32.42 10.13
N GLY A 63 -32.26 -33.62 9.61
CA GLY A 63 -32.16 -33.88 8.16
C GLY A 63 -33.31 -33.29 7.33
N PRO A 64 -34.59 -33.49 7.71
CA PRO A 64 -35.72 -32.92 6.97
C PRO A 64 -35.69 -31.40 6.89
N SER A 65 -35.35 -30.73 7.99
CA SER A 65 -35.31 -29.26 8.07
C SER A 65 -34.16 -28.67 7.26
N LEU A 66 -33.03 -29.37 7.19
CA LEU A 66 -31.91 -29.01 6.31
C LEU A 66 -32.28 -29.17 4.85
N ALA A 67 -32.95 -30.26 4.48
CA ALA A 67 -33.42 -30.47 3.10
C ALA A 67 -34.41 -29.38 2.66
N TYR A 68 -35.36 -29.03 3.54
CA TYR A 68 -36.29 -27.94 3.31
C TYR A 68 -35.59 -26.57 3.17
N LEU A 69 -34.62 -26.26 4.03
CA LEU A 69 -33.86 -25.01 3.94
C LEU A 69 -32.99 -24.94 2.70
N GLU A 70 -32.47 -26.07 2.21
CA GLU A 70 -31.73 -26.12 0.96
C GLU A 70 -32.64 -25.86 -0.25
N GLN A 71 -33.85 -26.43 -0.29
CA GLN A 71 -34.85 -26.10 -1.31
C GLN A 71 -35.17 -24.60 -1.32
N ILE A 72 -35.37 -24.01 -0.13
CA ILE A 72 -35.59 -22.57 0.00
C ILE A 72 -34.38 -21.77 -0.48
N ARG A 73 -33.16 -22.16 -0.11
CA ARG A 73 -31.93 -21.47 -0.52
C ARG A 73 -31.80 -21.44 -2.04
N GLN A 74 -32.06 -22.56 -2.71
CA GLN A 74 -32.03 -22.65 -4.17
C GLN A 74 -33.08 -21.75 -4.82
N HIS A 75 -34.29 -21.70 -4.26
CA HIS A 75 -35.35 -20.82 -4.78
C HIS A 75 -35.05 -19.33 -4.49
N MET A 76 -34.56 -18.99 -3.29
CA MET A 76 -34.17 -17.63 -2.92
C MET A 76 -33.03 -17.09 -3.78
N ALA A 77 -32.07 -17.93 -4.17
CA ALA A 77 -30.98 -17.52 -5.05
C ALA A 77 -31.45 -17.07 -6.44
N ARG A 78 -32.63 -17.52 -6.89
CA ARG A 78 -33.23 -17.14 -8.17
C ARG A 78 -34.16 -15.94 -8.07
N LEU A 79 -34.50 -15.48 -6.87
CA LEU A 79 -35.39 -14.33 -6.72
C LEU A 79 -34.68 -13.05 -7.21
N PRO A 80 -35.39 -12.18 -7.95
CA PRO A 80 -34.80 -10.94 -8.41
C PRO A 80 -34.53 -10.00 -7.24
N SER A 81 -33.47 -9.20 -7.35
CA SER A 81 -33.17 -8.15 -6.39
C SER A 81 -34.06 -6.93 -6.65
N ILE A 82 -35.01 -6.68 -5.74
CA ILE A 82 -35.89 -5.52 -5.80
C ILE A 82 -35.52 -4.57 -4.66
N ASP A 83 -35.32 -3.29 -4.97
CA ASP A 83 -35.14 -2.27 -3.95
C ASP A 83 -36.45 -1.48 -3.76
N PRO A 84 -37.15 -1.65 -2.63
CA PRO A 84 -38.45 -1.01 -2.40
C PRO A 84 -38.39 0.52 -2.29
N ASN A 85 -37.21 1.09 -2.04
CA ASN A 85 -37.05 2.54 -1.88
C ASN A 85 -36.75 3.25 -3.20
N THR A 86 -36.27 2.51 -4.20
CA THR A 86 -35.96 3.05 -5.53
C THR A 86 -37.22 3.46 -6.29
N ARG A 87 -37.01 4.05 -7.48
CA ARG A 87 -38.07 4.44 -8.39
C ARG A 87 -38.53 3.19 -9.12
N THR A 88 -39.75 2.76 -8.84
CA THR A 88 -40.30 1.52 -9.37
C THR A 88 -41.56 1.83 -10.17
N MET A 89 -41.73 1.16 -11.30
CA MET A 89 -42.95 1.10 -12.08
C MET A 89 -43.51 -0.30 -11.94
N LEU A 90 -44.76 -0.43 -11.52
CA LEU A 90 -45.43 -1.71 -11.35
C LEU A 90 -46.47 -1.86 -12.44
N ILE A 91 -46.37 -2.93 -13.23
CA ILE A 91 -47.30 -3.22 -14.31
C ILE A 91 -48.35 -4.19 -13.78
N CYS A 92 -49.62 -3.78 -13.80
CA CYS A 92 -50.76 -4.53 -13.26
C CYS A 92 -51.89 -4.62 -14.29
N GLY A 93 -52.75 -5.62 -14.15
CA GLY A 93 -53.89 -5.88 -15.05
C GLY A 93 -54.20 -7.36 -15.15
N TYR A 94 -55.21 -7.68 -15.95
CA TYR A 94 -55.64 -9.06 -16.22
C TYR A 94 -54.54 -9.89 -16.91
N PRO A 95 -54.63 -11.23 -16.90
CA PRO A 95 -53.84 -12.08 -17.79
C PRO A 95 -54.05 -11.69 -19.26
N ASN A 96 -53.05 -11.95 -20.13
CA ASN A 96 -53.15 -11.78 -21.60
C ASN A 96 -53.42 -10.36 -22.14
N VAL A 97 -53.38 -9.32 -21.31
CA VAL A 97 -53.53 -7.91 -21.76
C VAL A 97 -52.26 -7.32 -22.37
N GLY A 98 -51.13 -8.04 -22.36
CA GLY A 98 -49.86 -7.60 -22.99
C GLY A 98 -48.83 -6.94 -22.06
N LYS A 99 -48.92 -7.19 -20.75
CA LYS A 99 -48.00 -6.64 -19.71
C LYS A 99 -46.54 -7.04 -19.93
N SER A 100 -46.29 -8.34 -20.10
CA SER A 100 -44.93 -8.87 -20.30
C SER A 100 -44.34 -8.41 -21.64
N SER A 101 -45.17 -8.31 -22.69
CA SER A 101 -44.77 -7.73 -23.97
C SER A 101 -44.30 -6.27 -23.84
N PHE A 102 -45.03 -5.46 -23.07
CA PHE A 102 -44.63 -4.09 -22.78
C PHE A 102 -43.30 -4.01 -22.03
N MET A 103 -43.07 -4.91 -21.06
CA MET A 103 -41.79 -4.95 -20.33
C MET A 103 -40.61 -5.27 -21.25
N ASN A 104 -40.74 -6.26 -22.15
CA ASN A 104 -39.69 -6.62 -23.11
C ASN A 104 -39.40 -5.48 -24.11
N LYS A 105 -40.39 -4.64 -24.44
CA LYS A 105 -40.19 -3.48 -25.32
C LYS A 105 -39.48 -2.30 -24.62
N ILE A 106 -39.70 -2.12 -23.33
CA ILE A 106 -39.12 -0.99 -22.56
C ILE A 106 -37.78 -1.32 -21.91
N THR A 107 -37.56 -2.59 -21.59
CA THR A 107 -36.39 -3.07 -20.86
C THR A 107 -35.71 -4.18 -21.63
N ARG A 108 -34.44 -4.46 -21.30
CA ARG A 108 -33.72 -5.62 -21.85
C ARG A 108 -34.04 -6.93 -21.11
N ALA A 109 -35.21 -7.02 -20.49
CA ALA A 109 -35.64 -8.25 -19.83
C ALA A 109 -36.26 -9.18 -20.89
N ASP A 110 -35.91 -10.47 -20.82
CA ASP A 110 -36.50 -11.50 -21.66
C ASP A 110 -37.54 -12.27 -20.84
N VAL A 111 -38.80 -11.85 -20.93
CA VAL A 111 -39.92 -12.58 -20.34
C VAL A 111 -40.72 -13.30 -21.40
N ASP A 112 -41.03 -14.57 -21.14
CA ASP A 112 -41.80 -15.41 -22.04
C ASP A 112 -43.24 -14.87 -22.22
N VAL A 113 -43.61 -14.60 -23.47
CA VAL A 113 -44.95 -14.19 -23.86
C VAL A 113 -45.61 -15.34 -24.60
N GLN A 114 -46.72 -15.84 -24.05
CA GLN A 114 -47.55 -16.88 -24.67
C GLN A 114 -49.03 -16.49 -24.55
N PRO A 115 -49.92 -17.00 -25.43
CA PRO A 115 -51.32 -16.58 -25.49
C PRO A 115 -52.20 -17.16 -24.37
N TYR A 116 -51.68 -18.07 -23.53
CA TYR A 116 -52.42 -18.64 -22.40
C TYR A 116 -52.18 -17.85 -21.11
N ALA A 117 -53.17 -17.85 -20.21
CA ALA A 117 -53.07 -17.15 -18.93
C ALA A 117 -51.98 -17.74 -18.01
N PHE A 118 -51.48 -16.93 -17.07
CA PHE A 118 -50.46 -17.31 -16.08
C PHE A 118 -49.10 -17.74 -16.66
N THR A 119 -48.71 -17.13 -17.78
CA THR A 119 -47.33 -17.20 -18.31
C THR A 119 -46.31 -16.77 -17.28
N THR A 120 -46.54 -15.63 -16.63
CA THR A 120 -45.70 -15.11 -15.55
C THR A 120 -46.15 -15.65 -14.20
N LYS A 121 -45.37 -16.58 -13.63
CA LYS A 121 -45.62 -17.18 -12.30
C LYS A 121 -44.90 -16.45 -11.17
N SER A 122 -43.94 -15.59 -11.50
CA SER A 122 -43.13 -14.81 -10.56
C SER A 122 -43.07 -13.36 -10.99
N LEU A 123 -42.74 -12.48 -10.04
CA LEU A 123 -42.42 -11.09 -10.36
C LEU A 123 -41.12 -11.06 -11.15
N PHE A 124 -41.14 -10.42 -12.32
CA PHE A 124 -39.94 -10.16 -13.10
C PHE A 124 -39.55 -8.69 -12.97
N VAL A 125 -38.26 -8.41 -13.04
CA VAL A 125 -37.71 -7.07 -12.88
C VAL A 125 -36.88 -6.74 -14.11
N GLY A 126 -37.28 -5.68 -14.81
CA GLY A 126 -36.49 -5.02 -15.84
C GLY A 126 -35.95 -3.68 -15.33
N HIS A 127 -34.88 -3.20 -15.95
CA HIS A 127 -34.34 -1.87 -15.70
C HIS A 127 -34.48 -1.01 -16.94
N THR A 128 -34.87 0.25 -16.75
CA THR A 128 -34.91 1.27 -17.80
C THR A 128 -34.33 2.57 -17.28
N ASP A 129 -33.77 3.37 -18.19
CA ASP A 129 -33.17 4.66 -17.85
C ASP A 129 -34.04 5.78 -18.44
N TYR A 130 -34.32 6.81 -17.63
CA TYR A 130 -35.12 7.99 -18.02
C TYR A 130 -34.60 9.23 -17.29
N LYS A 131 -34.40 10.34 -18.01
CA LYS A 131 -33.79 11.59 -17.48
C LYS A 131 -32.52 11.32 -16.63
N TYR A 132 -31.64 10.44 -17.13
CA TYR A 132 -30.41 9.99 -16.45
C TYR A 132 -30.61 9.29 -15.09
N LEU A 133 -31.83 8.85 -14.79
CA LEU A 133 -32.17 8.11 -13.59
C LEU A 133 -32.56 6.68 -13.96
N ARG A 134 -32.11 5.72 -13.15
CA ARG A 134 -32.50 4.32 -13.29
C ARG A 134 -33.82 4.04 -12.60
N TYR A 135 -34.73 3.41 -13.35
CA TYR A 135 -36.04 2.95 -12.90
C TYR A 135 -36.07 1.42 -12.92
N GLN A 136 -36.77 0.84 -11.94
CA GLN A 136 -37.09 -0.59 -11.89
C GLN A 136 -38.49 -0.79 -12.45
N VAL A 137 -38.64 -1.57 -13.51
CA VAL A 137 -39.94 -1.96 -14.04
C VAL A 137 -40.22 -3.37 -13.53
N ILE A 138 -41.33 -3.56 -12.85
CA ILE A 138 -41.71 -4.84 -12.27
C ILE A 138 -42.99 -5.31 -12.96
N ASP A 139 -42.88 -6.45 -13.63
CA ASP A 139 -44.03 -7.14 -14.21
C ASP A 139 -44.68 -8.01 -13.13
N THR A 140 -46.00 -7.88 -13.01
CA THR A 140 -46.79 -8.67 -12.06
C THR A 140 -47.60 -9.73 -12.80
N PRO A 141 -47.64 -10.97 -12.26
CA PRO A 141 -48.62 -11.96 -12.67
C PRO A 141 -50.04 -11.39 -12.78
N GLY A 142 -50.81 -11.86 -13.75
CA GLY A 142 -52.24 -11.55 -13.90
C GLY A 142 -52.99 -11.65 -12.57
N ILE A 143 -53.69 -10.58 -12.19
CA ILE A 143 -54.57 -10.57 -11.01
C ILE A 143 -55.99 -10.81 -11.53
N LEU A 144 -56.70 -11.71 -10.86
CA LEU A 144 -58.13 -11.94 -11.08
C LEU A 144 -58.93 -11.39 -9.90
N ASP A 145 -60.17 -10.99 -10.17
CA ASP A 145 -61.07 -10.48 -9.16
C ASP A 145 -61.67 -11.63 -8.35
N ARG A 146 -60.96 -12.03 -7.30
CA ARG A 146 -61.35 -13.08 -6.34
C ARG A 146 -61.21 -12.56 -4.91
N PRO A 147 -62.02 -13.05 -3.95
CA PRO A 147 -61.82 -12.72 -2.54
C PRO A 147 -60.42 -13.12 -2.08
N PHE A 148 -59.84 -12.37 -1.14
CA PHE A 148 -58.44 -12.52 -0.73
C PHE A 148 -58.08 -13.93 -0.23
N GLU A 149 -59.05 -14.65 0.35
CA GLU A 149 -58.85 -16.01 0.91
C GLU A 149 -58.65 -17.07 -0.17
N ASP A 150 -59.25 -16.88 -1.34
CA ASP A 150 -59.20 -17.84 -2.46
C ASP A 150 -58.09 -17.51 -3.48
N ARG A 151 -57.24 -16.51 -3.18
CA ARG A 151 -56.18 -16.08 -4.10
C ARG A 151 -54.97 -17.02 -4.03
N ASN A 152 -54.43 -17.30 -5.21
CA ASN A 152 -53.24 -18.13 -5.34
C ASN A 152 -52.00 -17.44 -4.75
N ILE A 153 -50.97 -18.22 -4.41
CA ILE A 153 -49.65 -17.72 -3.96
C ILE A 153 -49.08 -16.68 -4.93
N ILE A 154 -49.28 -16.90 -6.23
CA ILE A 154 -48.83 -16.04 -7.33
C ILE A 154 -49.53 -14.67 -7.28
N GLU A 155 -50.85 -14.65 -7.14
CA GLU A 155 -51.66 -13.43 -7.05
C GLU A 155 -51.36 -12.66 -5.76
N MET A 156 -51.18 -13.39 -4.64
CA MET A 156 -50.76 -12.81 -3.37
C MET A 156 -49.38 -12.14 -3.46
N CYS A 157 -48.48 -12.65 -4.30
CA CYS A 157 -47.20 -12.01 -4.58
C CYS A 157 -47.40 -10.65 -5.29
N SER A 158 -48.27 -10.59 -6.30
CA SER A 158 -48.64 -9.34 -6.99
C SER A 158 -49.23 -8.32 -6.02
N ILE A 159 -50.14 -8.73 -5.14
CA ILE A 159 -50.75 -7.85 -4.11
C ILE A 159 -49.70 -7.37 -3.12
N THR A 160 -48.78 -8.25 -2.69
CA THR A 160 -47.71 -7.90 -1.76
C THR A 160 -46.78 -6.84 -2.37
N ALA A 161 -46.42 -7.00 -3.65
CA ALA A 161 -45.65 -6.01 -4.40
C ALA A 161 -46.44 -4.69 -4.49
N LEU A 162 -47.72 -4.77 -4.84
CA LEU A 162 -48.60 -3.63 -4.98
C LEU A 162 -48.83 -2.90 -3.67
N ALA A 163 -48.85 -3.56 -2.52
CA ALA A 163 -49.02 -2.93 -1.21
C ALA A 163 -47.72 -2.24 -0.75
N HIS A 164 -46.58 -2.95 -0.79
CA HIS A 164 -45.36 -2.49 -0.14
C HIS A 164 -44.44 -1.62 -1.01
N LEU A 165 -44.53 -1.73 -2.33
CA LEU A 165 -43.67 -0.93 -3.23
C LEU A 165 -44.21 0.49 -3.38
N ARG A 166 -43.32 1.47 -3.24
CA ARG A 166 -43.60 2.89 -3.53
C ARG A 166 -43.40 3.15 -5.02
N ALA A 167 -44.27 2.55 -5.82
CA ALA A 167 -44.17 2.53 -7.27
C ALA A 167 -45.23 3.41 -7.94
N ALA A 168 -44.97 3.82 -9.18
CA ALA A 168 -46.03 4.20 -10.11
C ALA A 168 -46.72 2.94 -10.60
N VAL A 169 -48.04 2.91 -10.54
CA VAL A 169 -48.84 1.77 -10.97
C VAL A 169 -49.38 2.03 -12.38
N LEU A 170 -49.07 1.13 -13.30
CA LEU A 170 -49.61 1.09 -14.64
C LEU A 170 -50.68 0.00 -14.69
N PHE A 171 -51.94 0.39 -14.83
CA PHE A 171 -53.05 -0.53 -14.98
C PHE A 171 -53.36 -0.73 -16.47
N PHE A 172 -53.03 -1.91 -16.99
CA PHE A 172 -53.27 -2.30 -18.37
C PHE A 172 -54.68 -2.81 -18.56
N LEU A 173 -55.38 -2.22 -19.53
CA LEU A 173 -56.71 -2.58 -19.98
C LEU A 173 -56.64 -2.99 -21.44
N ASP A 174 -57.27 -4.11 -21.77
CA ASP A 174 -57.43 -4.58 -23.15
C ASP A 174 -58.81 -4.18 -23.68
N ILE A 175 -58.84 -3.31 -24.69
CA ILE A 175 -60.06 -2.82 -25.33
C ILE A 175 -60.64 -3.87 -26.30
N SER A 176 -59.77 -4.66 -26.94
CA SER A 176 -60.15 -5.53 -28.06
C SER A 176 -60.97 -6.77 -27.65
N GLY A 177 -61.07 -7.07 -26.35
CA GLY A 177 -61.69 -8.31 -25.85
C GLY A 177 -60.88 -9.60 -26.11
N SER A 178 -59.73 -9.51 -26.80
CA SER A 178 -58.90 -10.67 -27.16
C SER A 178 -58.25 -11.37 -25.96
N CYS A 179 -58.20 -10.74 -24.79
CA CYS A 179 -57.76 -11.37 -23.54
C CYS A 179 -58.74 -12.43 -22.99
N GLY A 180 -59.96 -12.51 -23.51
CA GLY A 180 -61.00 -13.46 -23.06
C GLY A 180 -61.86 -12.95 -21.91
N TYR A 181 -61.71 -11.68 -21.50
CA TYR A 181 -62.49 -11.04 -20.44
C TYR A 181 -63.09 -9.72 -20.94
N SER A 182 -64.28 -9.36 -20.46
CA SER A 182 -64.95 -8.11 -20.84
C SER A 182 -64.33 -6.89 -20.16
N ILE A 183 -64.53 -5.70 -20.73
CA ILE A 183 -64.08 -4.44 -20.15
C ILE A 183 -64.73 -4.22 -18.77
N ALA A 184 -66.00 -4.57 -18.59
CA ALA A 184 -66.70 -4.52 -17.31
C ALA A 184 -66.02 -5.35 -16.20
N GLN A 185 -65.52 -6.55 -16.53
CA GLN A 185 -64.77 -7.37 -15.56
C GLN A 185 -63.40 -6.74 -15.23
N GLN A 186 -62.75 -6.15 -16.23
CA GLN A 186 -61.50 -5.40 -16.03
C GLN A 186 -61.70 -4.18 -15.11
N ALA A 187 -62.81 -3.46 -15.26
CA ALA A 187 -63.20 -2.36 -14.40
C ALA A 187 -63.55 -2.82 -12.97
N ALA A 188 -64.27 -3.95 -12.81
CA ALA A 188 -64.57 -4.51 -11.49
C ALA A 188 -63.30 -4.81 -10.68
N LEU A 189 -62.29 -5.43 -11.32
CA LEU A 189 -60.98 -5.65 -10.69
C LEU A 189 -60.34 -4.32 -10.26
N PHE A 190 -60.39 -3.29 -11.11
CA PHE A 190 -59.81 -2.00 -10.80
C PHE A 190 -60.43 -1.39 -9.54
N HIS A 191 -61.77 -1.44 -9.41
CA HIS A 191 -62.45 -0.96 -8.22
C HIS A 191 -62.15 -1.83 -6.98
N SER A 192 -61.95 -3.15 -7.14
CA SER A 192 -61.64 -4.04 -6.01
C SER A 192 -60.24 -3.80 -5.44
N ILE A 193 -59.26 -3.48 -6.29
CA ILE A 193 -57.88 -3.19 -5.87
C ILE A 193 -57.62 -1.69 -5.59
N LYS A 194 -58.62 -0.82 -5.78
CA LYS A 194 -58.56 0.63 -5.60
C LYS A 194 -57.93 1.06 -4.28
N SER A 195 -58.27 0.37 -3.19
CA SER A 195 -57.74 0.66 -1.84
C SER A 195 -56.22 0.54 -1.75
N LEU A 196 -55.60 -0.28 -2.61
CA LEU A 196 -54.15 -0.49 -2.62
C LEU A 196 -53.38 0.58 -3.39
N PHE A 197 -54.08 1.43 -4.16
CA PHE A 197 -53.49 2.54 -4.93
C PHE A 197 -53.31 3.83 -4.13
N MET A 198 -53.71 3.86 -2.85
CA MET A 198 -53.55 5.05 -2.02
C MET A 198 -52.09 5.51 -1.96
N ASN A 199 -51.86 6.81 -2.19
CA ASN A 199 -50.54 7.46 -2.23
C ASN A 199 -49.62 7.01 -3.39
N LYS A 200 -50.16 6.38 -4.45
CA LYS A 200 -49.37 5.92 -5.60
C LYS A 200 -49.87 6.58 -6.88
N PRO A 201 -48.98 7.05 -7.76
CA PRO A 201 -49.39 7.62 -9.03
C PRO A 201 -49.90 6.49 -9.91
N LEU A 202 -51.14 6.63 -10.39
CA LEU A 202 -51.85 5.66 -11.19
C LEU A 202 -51.99 6.16 -12.63
N ILE A 203 -51.74 5.27 -13.58
CA ILE A 203 -51.92 5.51 -15.01
C ILE A 203 -52.67 4.32 -15.60
N ILE A 204 -53.71 4.62 -16.36
CA ILE A 204 -54.50 3.63 -17.09
C ILE A 204 -53.98 3.57 -18.51
N VAL A 205 -53.66 2.35 -18.94
CA VAL A 205 -53.02 2.08 -20.21
C VAL A 205 -53.93 1.17 -21.02
N CYS A 206 -54.49 1.71 -22.08
CA CYS A 206 -55.29 0.97 -23.04
C CYS A 206 -54.37 0.32 -24.07
N ASN A 207 -54.24 -1.00 -24.02
CA ASN A 207 -53.39 -1.77 -24.93
C ASN A 207 -54.20 -2.43 -26.07
N LYS A 208 -53.51 -2.84 -27.12
CA LYS A 208 -54.04 -3.47 -28.35
C LYS A 208 -54.96 -2.57 -29.17
N THR A 209 -54.64 -1.28 -29.23
CA THR A 209 -55.41 -0.30 -30.02
C THR A 209 -55.30 -0.49 -31.54
N ASP A 210 -54.38 -1.34 -31.99
CA ASP A 210 -54.27 -1.82 -33.37
C ASP A 210 -55.48 -2.66 -33.81
N LEU A 211 -56.06 -3.44 -32.89
CA LEU A 211 -57.24 -4.25 -33.17
C LEU A 211 -58.53 -3.42 -33.05
N GLN A 212 -58.60 -2.56 -32.04
CA GLN A 212 -59.76 -1.72 -31.81
C GLN A 212 -59.32 -0.35 -31.26
N PRO A 213 -59.52 0.75 -32.01
CA PRO A 213 -59.20 2.09 -31.54
C PRO A 213 -60.18 2.54 -30.45
N LEU A 214 -59.75 3.49 -29.62
CA LEU A 214 -60.52 3.98 -28.47
C LEU A 214 -61.84 4.66 -28.86
N ASP A 215 -61.93 5.20 -30.08
CA ASP A 215 -63.14 5.82 -30.62
C ASP A 215 -64.17 4.79 -31.12
N GLY A 216 -63.76 3.54 -31.36
CA GLY A 216 -64.61 2.46 -31.86
C GLY A 216 -65.26 1.60 -30.77
N ILE A 217 -65.31 2.09 -29.53
CA ILE A 217 -65.84 1.36 -28.37
C ILE A 217 -67.31 1.72 -28.15
N SER A 218 -68.09 0.79 -27.58
CA SER A 218 -69.45 1.05 -27.09
C SER A 218 -69.49 2.24 -26.11
N GLU A 219 -70.59 2.99 -26.10
CA GLU A 219 -70.76 4.13 -25.18
C GLU A 219 -70.74 3.70 -23.70
N GLU A 220 -71.15 2.47 -23.40
CA GLU A 220 -71.15 1.89 -22.05
C GLU A 220 -69.72 1.63 -21.55
N ASP A 221 -68.91 0.95 -22.36
CA ASP A 221 -67.52 0.68 -22.00
C ASP A 221 -66.67 1.97 -21.96
N ARG A 222 -66.99 2.95 -22.82
CA ARG A 222 -66.36 4.26 -22.77
C ARG A 222 -66.65 5.00 -21.46
N LYS A 223 -67.87 4.90 -20.95
CA LYS A 223 -68.24 5.46 -19.63
C LYS A 223 -67.44 4.78 -18.51
N LEU A 224 -67.27 3.46 -18.54
CA LEU A 224 -66.47 2.73 -17.56
C LEU A 224 -65.00 3.17 -17.59
N VAL A 225 -64.40 3.32 -18.77
CA VAL A 225 -63.01 3.80 -18.89
C VAL A 225 -62.87 5.24 -18.40
N MET A 226 -63.86 6.10 -18.67
CA MET A 226 -63.90 7.47 -18.14
C MET A 226 -64.07 7.52 -16.62
N GLU A 227 -64.88 6.62 -16.04
CA GLU A 227 -65.01 6.48 -14.60
C GLU A 227 -63.67 6.09 -13.96
N MET A 228 -62.99 5.08 -14.52
CA MET A 228 -61.64 4.70 -14.08
C MET A 228 -60.66 5.87 -14.19
N LYS A 229 -60.73 6.67 -15.27
CA LYS A 229 -59.91 7.88 -15.45
C LYS A 229 -60.17 8.90 -14.33
N ALA A 230 -61.43 9.18 -14.00
CA ALA A 230 -61.80 10.09 -12.93
C ALA A 230 -61.31 9.59 -11.56
N GLU A 231 -61.42 8.28 -11.32
CA GLU A 231 -60.90 7.67 -10.09
C GLU A 231 -59.37 7.76 -10.00
N ALA A 232 -58.66 7.53 -11.11
CA ALA A 232 -57.22 7.68 -11.17
C ALA A 232 -56.78 9.12 -10.86
N MET A 233 -57.56 10.12 -11.25
CA MET A 233 -57.33 11.52 -10.86
C MET A 233 -57.52 11.75 -9.35
N ASN A 234 -58.60 11.20 -8.77
CA ASN A 234 -58.91 11.37 -7.35
C ASN A 234 -57.85 10.78 -6.41
N THR A 235 -57.18 9.70 -6.81
CA THR A 235 -56.08 9.12 -6.01
C THR A 235 -54.86 10.05 -5.85
N VAL A 236 -54.73 11.05 -6.72
CA VAL A 236 -53.61 12.01 -6.72
C VAL A 236 -53.92 13.27 -5.91
N ILE A 237 -55.19 13.66 -5.79
CA ILE A 237 -55.63 14.93 -5.17
C ILE A 237 -55.41 14.98 -3.64
N GLY A 238 -55.14 13.84 -2.99
CA GLY A 238 -54.93 13.76 -1.54
C GLY A 238 -53.72 14.53 -0.96
N GLN A 239 -52.86 15.13 -1.79
CA GLN A 239 -51.75 15.98 -1.32
C GLN A 239 -51.54 17.23 -2.18
N GLY A 240 -52.55 18.11 -2.28
CA GLY A 240 -52.35 19.55 -2.50
C GLY A 240 -51.52 19.99 -3.72
N GLY A 241 -51.44 19.18 -4.77
CA GLY A 241 -50.81 19.54 -6.04
C GLY A 241 -51.84 20.06 -7.05
N GLU A 242 -51.46 21.07 -7.83
CA GLU A 242 -52.23 21.51 -9.00
C GLU A 242 -52.48 20.35 -9.98
N PRO A 243 -53.61 20.33 -10.70
CA PRO A 243 -53.93 19.31 -11.69
C PRO A 243 -53.01 19.44 -12.90
N THR A 244 -51.83 18.82 -12.87
CA THR A 244 -50.96 18.76 -14.05
C THR A 244 -51.48 17.73 -15.05
N ASN A 245 -51.88 18.22 -16.23
CA ASN A 245 -52.19 17.54 -17.50
C ASN A 245 -53.18 16.36 -17.46
N GLU A 246 -54.43 16.66 -17.83
CA GLU A 246 -55.54 15.72 -18.05
C GLU A 246 -55.24 14.60 -19.07
N GLU A 247 -54.32 14.86 -20.00
CA GLU A 247 -53.98 13.96 -21.12
C GLU A 247 -53.04 12.80 -20.71
N GLY A 248 -52.38 12.87 -19.55
CA GLY A 248 -51.38 11.86 -19.16
C GLY A 248 -51.91 10.67 -18.33
N VAL A 249 -53.21 10.65 -17.99
CA VAL A 249 -53.80 9.62 -17.10
C VAL A 249 -54.26 8.40 -17.86
N LEU A 250 -54.84 8.62 -19.04
CA LEU A 250 -55.34 7.59 -19.93
C LEU A 250 -54.50 7.64 -21.19
N LEU A 251 -53.75 6.58 -21.45
CA LEU A 251 -52.87 6.50 -22.62
C LEU A 251 -53.23 5.28 -23.44
N THR A 252 -53.27 5.45 -24.75
CA THR A 252 -53.40 4.36 -25.72
C THR A 252 -52.03 3.90 -26.15
N MET A 253 -51.87 2.60 -26.33
CA MET A 253 -50.65 2.01 -26.87
C MET A 253 -50.93 0.72 -27.62
N SER A 254 -50.02 0.38 -28.53
CA SER A 254 -49.95 -0.96 -29.11
C SER A 254 -48.51 -1.48 -29.02
N THR A 255 -48.36 -2.70 -28.50
CA THR A 255 -47.06 -3.39 -28.49
C THR A 255 -46.67 -3.95 -29.86
N LEU A 256 -47.62 -4.06 -30.80
CA LEU A 256 -47.38 -4.59 -32.13
C LEU A 256 -46.80 -3.51 -33.06
N THR A 257 -47.42 -2.33 -33.08
CA THR A 257 -46.93 -1.18 -33.89
C THR A 257 -45.89 -0.34 -33.17
N GLU A 258 -45.68 -0.58 -31.87
CA GLU A 258 -44.82 0.21 -30.96
C GLU A 258 -45.29 1.64 -30.70
N ASP A 259 -46.50 1.97 -31.17
CA ASP A 259 -47.13 3.27 -30.93
C ASP A 259 -47.49 3.45 -29.45
N GLY A 260 -47.14 4.61 -28.89
CA GLY A 260 -47.51 4.98 -27.52
C GLY A 260 -46.67 4.35 -26.40
N VAL A 261 -45.86 3.31 -26.67
CA VAL A 261 -45.06 2.60 -25.65
C VAL A 261 -44.13 3.55 -24.88
N ILE A 262 -43.40 4.40 -25.61
CA ILE A 262 -42.46 5.37 -25.02
C ILE A 262 -43.21 6.49 -24.29
N ALA A 263 -44.37 6.92 -24.81
CA ALA A 263 -45.19 7.94 -24.17
C ALA A 263 -45.68 7.48 -22.78
N VAL A 264 -46.18 6.24 -22.69
CA VAL A 264 -46.58 5.61 -21.41
C VAL A 264 -45.41 5.56 -20.43
N LYS A 265 -44.23 5.12 -20.90
CA LYS A 265 -43.02 5.09 -20.08
C LYS A 265 -42.67 6.48 -19.52
N ASN A 266 -42.65 7.48 -20.39
CA ASN A 266 -42.26 8.84 -20.03
C ASN A 266 -43.25 9.47 -19.05
N ALA A 267 -44.55 9.34 -19.31
CA ALA A 267 -45.61 9.83 -18.42
C ALA A 267 -45.54 9.20 -17.03
N ALA A 268 -45.30 7.88 -16.95
CA ALA A 268 -45.12 7.17 -15.69
C ALA A 268 -43.88 7.62 -14.91
N CYS A 269 -42.76 7.75 -15.60
CA CYS A 269 -41.51 8.18 -14.97
C CYS A 269 -41.58 9.62 -14.46
N GLU A 270 -42.21 10.51 -15.24
CA GLU A 270 -42.38 11.92 -14.90
C GLU A 270 -43.32 12.12 -13.71
N ARG A 271 -44.47 11.43 -13.69
CA ARG A 271 -45.40 11.49 -12.55
C ARG A 271 -44.77 10.97 -11.27
N LEU A 272 -44.06 9.84 -11.35
CA LEU A 272 -43.34 9.32 -10.19
C LEU A 272 -42.24 10.29 -9.72
N LEU A 273 -41.55 10.94 -10.66
CA LEU A 273 -40.51 11.90 -10.33
C LEU A 273 -41.10 13.12 -9.62
N ASN A 274 -42.18 13.70 -10.14
CA ASN A 274 -42.85 14.87 -9.56
C ASN A 274 -43.30 14.59 -8.12
N GLN A 275 -43.98 13.47 -7.88
CA GLN A 275 -44.39 13.06 -6.54
C GLN A 275 -43.19 12.87 -5.59
N ARG A 276 -42.10 12.25 -6.07
CA ARG A 276 -40.89 12.02 -5.25
C ARG A 276 -40.15 13.32 -4.96
N VAL A 277 -40.13 14.27 -5.91
CA VAL A 277 -39.57 15.61 -5.72
C VAL A 277 -40.38 16.38 -4.70
N GLU A 278 -41.71 16.35 -4.76
CA GLU A 278 -42.58 17.01 -3.78
C GLU A 278 -42.37 16.45 -2.35
N LEU A 279 -42.33 15.13 -2.20
CA LEU A 279 -42.00 14.49 -0.92
C LEU A 279 -40.59 14.86 -0.42
N LYS A 280 -39.65 15.09 -1.34
CA LYS A 280 -38.28 15.52 -1.02
C LYS A 280 -38.22 17.00 -0.65
N MET A 281 -39.02 17.86 -1.28
CA MET A 281 -39.16 19.28 -0.95
C MET A 281 -39.73 19.48 0.46
N LYS A 282 -40.68 18.63 0.88
CA LYS A 282 -41.19 18.57 2.26
C LYS A 282 -40.13 18.11 3.28
N SER A 283 -39.00 17.54 2.83
CA SER A 283 -37.95 16.99 3.70
C SER A 283 -36.81 17.98 3.94
N LYS A 284 -36.32 18.04 5.17
CA LYS A 284 -35.14 18.86 5.55
C LYS A 284 -33.84 18.45 4.82
N LYS A 285 -33.78 17.26 4.24
CA LYS A 285 -32.62 16.75 3.48
C LYS A 285 -32.33 17.49 2.17
N ILE A 286 -33.17 18.44 1.78
CA ILE A 286 -32.92 19.23 0.58
C ILE A 286 -31.76 20.21 0.78
N ASN A 287 -31.60 20.72 2.00
CA ASN A 287 -30.58 21.71 2.35
C ASN A 287 -29.16 21.22 2.04
N ASP A 288 -28.89 19.92 2.27
CA ASP A 288 -27.60 19.29 1.97
C ASP A 288 -27.27 19.30 0.45
N CYS A 289 -28.30 19.33 -0.40
CA CYS A 289 -28.16 19.29 -1.85
C CYS A 289 -28.23 20.66 -2.52
N LEU A 290 -28.66 21.72 -1.81
CA LEU A 290 -28.86 23.06 -2.41
C LEU A 290 -27.61 23.59 -3.10
N ASN A 291 -26.43 23.33 -2.53
CA ASN A 291 -25.14 23.73 -3.12
C ASN A 291 -24.91 23.11 -4.51
N ARG A 292 -25.51 21.96 -4.84
CA ARG A 292 -25.39 21.31 -6.15
C ARG A 292 -26.36 21.88 -7.19
N PHE A 293 -27.50 22.41 -6.75
CA PHE A 293 -28.49 23.04 -7.63
C PHE A 293 -28.12 24.49 -7.94
N HIS A 294 -27.39 25.14 -7.04
CA HIS A 294 -26.96 26.52 -7.22
C HIS A 294 -25.90 26.63 -8.30
N VAL A 295 -26.29 27.14 -9.47
CA VAL A 295 -25.36 27.53 -10.54
C VAL A 295 -24.80 28.91 -10.20
N ALA A 296 -23.49 29.02 -10.03
CA ALA A 296 -22.83 30.29 -9.73
C ALA A 296 -22.85 31.20 -10.97
N LEU A 297 -23.55 32.33 -10.87
CA LEU A 297 -23.52 33.37 -11.88
C LEU A 297 -22.31 34.28 -11.65
N PRO A 298 -21.36 34.36 -12.60
CA PRO A 298 -20.18 35.19 -12.45
C PRO A 298 -20.58 36.67 -12.42
N LYS A 299 -20.15 37.40 -11.39
CA LYS A 299 -20.29 38.86 -11.34
C LYS A 299 -19.20 39.49 -12.22
N PRO A 300 -19.53 40.48 -13.07
CA PRO A 300 -18.52 41.15 -13.88
C PRO A 300 -17.52 41.85 -12.96
N ARG A 301 -16.23 41.50 -13.10
CA ARG A 301 -15.12 42.08 -12.31
C ARG A 301 -14.39 43.16 -13.10
N ASP A 302 -14.02 42.85 -14.35
CA ASP A 302 -13.24 43.70 -15.24
C ASP A 302 -13.97 43.86 -16.59
N GLN A 303 -13.65 44.90 -17.37
CA GLN A 303 -14.19 45.10 -18.73
C GLN A 303 -13.47 44.27 -19.82
N LYS A 304 -12.73 43.22 -19.45
CA LYS A 304 -12.01 42.35 -20.41
C LYS A 304 -12.89 41.18 -20.84
N GLU A 305 -13.16 41.09 -22.14
CA GLU A 305 -13.87 39.95 -22.73
C GLU A 305 -12.98 38.70 -22.76
N ARG A 306 -13.55 37.56 -22.40
CA ARG A 306 -12.88 36.25 -22.42
C ARG A 306 -13.71 35.27 -23.26
N PRO A 307 -13.69 35.39 -24.60
CA PRO A 307 -14.45 34.50 -25.47
C PRO A 307 -13.90 33.07 -25.43
N ALA A 308 -14.73 32.09 -25.77
CA ALA A 308 -14.29 30.72 -25.94
C ALA A 308 -13.40 30.61 -27.19
N CYS A 309 -12.12 30.25 -27.03
CA CYS A 309 -11.19 30.07 -28.14
C CYS A 309 -11.33 28.65 -28.72
N ILE A 310 -12.25 28.48 -29.66
CA ILE A 310 -12.43 27.22 -30.40
C ILE A 310 -11.75 27.38 -31.77
N PRO A 311 -10.68 26.61 -32.08
CA PRO A 311 -10.02 26.69 -33.38
C PRO A 311 -10.97 26.32 -34.52
N GLN A 312 -10.86 27.04 -35.64
CA GLN A 312 -11.72 26.85 -36.82
C GLN A 312 -11.63 25.40 -37.36
N ALA A 313 -10.45 24.79 -37.32
CA ALA A 313 -10.24 23.40 -37.72
C ALA A 313 -11.14 22.40 -36.96
N VAL A 314 -11.51 22.67 -35.70
CA VAL A 314 -12.41 21.80 -34.91
C VAL A 314 -13.85 21.97 -35.36
N LEU A 315 -14.26 23.18 -35.71
CA LEU A 315 -15.60 23.46 -36.23
C LEU A 315 -15.79 22.83 -37.60
N GLU A 316 -14.81 22.97 -38.49
CA GLU A 316 -14.80 22.33 -39.80
C GLU A 316 -14.75 20.80 -39.69
N ALA A 317 -13.96 20.24 -38.76
CA ALA A 317 -13.91 18.81 -38.52
C ALA A 317 -15.26 18.25 -38.00
N LYS A 318 -15.96 18.97 -37.12
CA LYS A 318 -17.31 18.59 -36.68
C LYS A 318 -18.32 18.64 -37.83
N ALA A 319 -18.24 19.66 -38.69
CA ALA A 319 -19.08 19.77 -39.87
C ALA A 319 -18.83 18.62 -40.86
N LYS A 320 -17.55 18.28 -41.11
CA LYS A 320 -17.15 17.14 -41.95
C LYS A 320 -17.57 15.80 -41.35
N GLN A 321 -17.42 15.57 -40.04
CA GLN A 321 -17.92 14.35 -39.39
C GLN A 321 -19.45 14.20 -39.46
N ALA A 322 -20.18 15.32 -39.48
CA ALA A 322 -21.62 15.31 -39.66
C ALA A 322 -22.03 15.05 -41.11
N ALA A 323 -21.22 15.47 -42.10
CA ALA A 323 -21.49 15.34 -43.54
C ALA A 323 -20.97 14.03 -44.15
N GLU A 324 -19.79 13.56 -43.74
CA GLU A 324 -19.11 12.38 -44.27
C GLU A 324 -18.99 11.30 -43.18
N LYS A 325 -19.37 10.07 -43.53
CA LYS A 325 -19.13 8.85 -42.73
C LYS A 325 -17.67 8.37 -42.79
N GLU A 326 -16.72 9.17 -43.29
CA GLU A 326 -15.32 8.77 -43.34
C GLU A 326 -14.73 8.77 -41.93
N LYS A 327 -14.60 7.57 -41.37
CA LYS A 327 -13.88 7.34 -40.13
C LYS A 327 -12.38 7.49 -40.42
N ARG A 328 -11.73 8.43 -39.73
CA ARG A 328 -10.27 8.49 -39.70
C ARG A 328 -9.74 7.17 -39.15
N LYS A 329 -8.76 6.57 -39.83
CA LYS A 329 -8.06 5.38 -39.31
C LYS A 329 -7.46 5.72 -37.95
N THR A 330 -7.89 5.00 -36.92
CA THR A 330 -7.35 5.19 -35.56
C THR A 330 -6.10 4.34 -35.37
N GLU A 331 -5.20 4.73 -34.46
CA GLU A 331 -4.03 3.91 -34.13
C GLU A 331 -4.43 2.53 -33.60
N LYS A 332 -5.61 2.40 -32.99
CA LYS A 332 -6.17 1.11 -32.57
C LYS A 332 -6.49 0.19 -33.76
N GLU A 333 -7.03 0.74 -34.84
CA GLU A 333 -7.29 -0.03 -36.06
C GLU A 333 -5.97 -0.43 -36.74
N LEU A 334 -4.95 0.44 -36.71
CA LEU A 334 -3.61 0.08 -37.19
C LEU A 334 -2.97 -1.01 -36.31
N GLU A 335 -3.11 -0.91 -34.99
CA GLU A 335 -2.66 -1.94 -34.06
C GLU A 335 -3.30 -3.30 -34.40
N ASP A 336 -4.62 -3.33 -34.62
CA ASP A 336 -5.35 -4.54 -35.03
C ASP A 336 -4.89 -5.06 -36.41
N GLU A 337 -4.58 -4.18 -37.37
CA GLU A 337 -4.02 -4.53 -38.69
C GLU A 337 -2.60 -5.11 -38.59
N TYR A 338 -1.76 -4.60 -37.70
CA TYR A 338 -0.32 -4.90 -37.59
C TYR A 338 0.05 -5.88 -36.47
N GLY A 339 -0.85 -6.83 -36.15
CA GLY A 339 -0.56 -7.97 -35.27
C GLY A 339 -1.09 -7.83 -33.84
N GLY A 340 -1.87 -6.79 -33.56
CA GLY A 340 -2.58 -6.59 -32.32
C GLY A 340 -1.71 -6.13 -31.15
N ALA A 341 -2.36 -6.05 -29.99
CA ALA A 341 -1.75 -5.57 -28.76
C ALA A 341 -0.56 -6.42 -28.32
N GLY A 342 0.62 -5.79 -28.24
CA GLY A 342 1.87 -6.39 -27.79
C GLY A 342 2.85 -6.75 -28.91
N VAL A 343 2.42 -6.82 -30.17
CA VAL A 343 3.31 -6.99 -31.34
C VAL A 343 3.50 -5.66 -32.06
N TYR A 344 2.43 -4.88 -32.22
CA TYR A 344 2.51 -3.56 -32.82
C TYR A 344 3.32 -2.60 -31.96
N SER A 345 4.34 -1.98 -32.56
CA SER A 345 5.13 -0.92 -31.94
C SER A 345 4.78 0.41 -32.62
N ALA A 346 4.09 1.28 -31.89
CA ALA A 346 3.71 2.59 -32.40
C ALA A 346 4.92 3.56 -32.36
N SER A 347 5.35 4.05 -33.52
CA SER A 347 6.41 5.07 -33.61
C SER A 347 5.88 6.43 -33.14
N LEU A 348 6.37 6.91 -31.99
CA LEU A 348 6.02 8.22 -31.44
C LEU A 348 6.46 9.39 -32.34
N ARG A 349 7.51 9.20 -33.12
CA ARG A 349 8.15 10.21 -33.99
C ARG A 349 7.36 10.54 -35.26
N LYS A 350 6.46 9.64 -35.69
CA LYS A 350 5.68 9.77 -36.93
C LYS A 350 4.90 11.08 -37.04
N ASN A 351 4.35 11.55 -35.93
CA ASN A 351 3.46 12.71 -35.88
C ASN A 351 4.16 14.01 -35.46
N TYR A 352 5.50 14.03 -35.40
CA TYR A 352 6.22 15.25 -35.07
C TYR A 352 6.13 16.25 -36.23
N ILE A 353 6.14 17.54 -35.90
CA ILE A 353 6.13 18.62 -36.89
C ILE A 353 7.54 19.21 -36.87
N LEU A 354 8.37 18.81 -37.83
CA LEU A 354 9.73 19.30 -38.02
C LEU A 354 9.81 20.12 -39.30
N ALA A 355 10.86 20.93 -39.46
CA ALA A 355 11.09 21.71 -40.68
C ALA A 355 11.25 20.79 -41.91
N ASN A 356 11.90 19.64 -41.73
CA ASN A 356 12.04 18.59 -42.72
C ASN A 356 11.48 17.28 -42.16
N ASP A 357 10.67 16.58 -42.95
CA ASP A 357 10.05 15.31 -42.55
C ASP A 357 11.06 14.15 -42.50
N GLU A 358 12.18 14.25 -43.22
CA GLU A 358 13.23 13.22 -43.27
C GLU A 358 13.92 13.03 -41.91
N TRP A 359 14.07 14.11 -41.14
CA TRP A 359 14.75 14.10 -39.84
C TRP A 359 13.93 13.50 -38.70
N LYS A 360 12.69 13.04 -38.97
CA LYS A 360 11.81 12.49 -37.94
C LYS A 360 12.39 11.26 -37.25
N GLU A 361 13.12 10.43 -38.00
CA GLU A 361 13.69 9.19 -37.48
C GLU A 361 15.14 9.34 -36.97
N ASP A 362 15.72 10.54 -37.08
CA ASP A 362 17.08 10.78 -36.63
C ASP A 362 17.21 10.62 -35.10
N THR A 363 18.34 10.09 -34.66
CA THR A 363 18.64 9.91 -33.23
C THR A 363 19.56 11.03 -32.75
N MET A 364 19.05 11.91 -31.91
CA MET A 364 19.89 12.92 -31.24
C MET A 364 20.80 12.26 -30.20
N PRO A 365 22.11 12.57 -30.19
CA PRO A 365 23.02 12.13 -29.14
C PRO A 365 22.64 12.81 -27.82
N GLU A 366 22.45 12.04 -26.76
CA GLU A 366 22.08 12.60 -25.44
C GLU A 366 23.31 12.98 -24.62
N ILE A 367 24.40 12.22 -24.75
CA ILE A 367 25.62 12.35 -23.95
C ILE A 367 26.83 12.36 -24.88
N LEU A 368 27.70 13.36 -24.68
CA LEU A 368 28.99 13.48 -25.33
C LEU A 368 30.05 13.78 -24.27
N ASP A 369 31.11 12.97 -24.19
CA ASP A 369 32.26 13.16 -23.27
C ASP A 369 31.89 13.47 -21.81
N GLY A 370 30.87 12.76 -21.30
CA GLY A 370 30.40 12.88 -19.92
C GLY A 370 29.49 14.08 -19.65
N HIS A 371 29.16 14.88 -20.68
CA HIS A 371 28.25 16.00 -20.62
C HIS A 371 26.96 15.72 -21.40
N ASN A 372 25.85 16.31 -20.97
CA ASN A 372 24.58 16.19 -21.69
C ASN A 372 24.55 17.18 -22.84
N VAL A 373 24.16 16.73 -24.04
CA VAL A 373 24.09 17.59 -25.22
C VAL A 373 23.00 18.66 -25.09
N TYR A 374 21.89 18.34 -24.42
CA TYR A 374 20.77 19.28 -24.20
C TYR A 374 21.17 20.57 -23.48
N ASP A 375 22.20 20.52 -22.63
CA ASP A 375 22.67 21.69 -21.89
C ASP A 375 23.35 22.72 -22.81
N PHE A 376 23.75 22.30 -24.01
CA PHE A 376 24.42 23.12 -25.03
C PHE A 376 23.54 23.43 -26.24
N ILE A 377 22.26 23.06 -26.24
CA ILE A 377 21.36 23.40 -27.36
C ILE A 377 20.90 24.84 -27.21
N ASP A 378 21.46 25.72 -28.04
CA ASP A 378 21.06 27.13 -28.14
C ASP A 378 20.99 27.53 -29.61
N PRO A 379 19.94 28.25 -30.07
CA PRO A 379 19.87 28.74 -31.44
C PRO A 379 21.08 29.58 -31.86
N ASP A 380 21.72 30.28 -30.92
CA ASP A 380 22.80 31.23 -31.19
C ASP A 380 24.19 30.70 -30.78
N ILE A 381 24.36 29.38 -30.63
CA ILE A 381 25.60 28.79 -30.10
C ILE A 381 26.85 29.14 -30.92
N LEU A 382 26.73 29.23 -32.24
CA LEU A 382 27.86 29.56 -33.12
C LEU A 382 28.37 31.00 -32.89
N LEU A 383 27.47 31.95 -32.62
CA LEU A 383 27.83 33.32 -32.30
C LEU A 383 28.58 33.40 -30.98
N ARG A 384 28.10 32.68 -29.95
CA ARG A 384 28.78 32.62 -28.65
C ARG A 384 30.14 31.92 -28.73
N LEU A 385 30.28 30.91 -29.59
CA LEU A 385 31.54 30.22 -29.81
C LEU A 385 32.54 31.14 -30.51
N GLU A 386 32.12 31.92 -31.50
CA GLU A 386 32.97 32.92 -32.17
C GLU A 386 33.44 34.02 -31.20
N GLU A 387 32.58 34.47 -30.27
CA GLU A 387 32.97 35.39 -29.20
C GLU A 387 34.01 34.78 -28.27
N LEU A 388 33.81 33.52 -27.87
CA LEU A 388 34.73 32.81 -26.99
C LEU A 388 36.07 32.54 -27.67
N GLU A 389 36.10 32.13 -28.94
CA GLU A 389 37.32 31.97 -29.73
C GLU A 389 38.07 33.30 -29.90
N ARG A 390 37.35 34.42 -30.01
CA ARG A 390 37.96 35.76 -30.06
C ARG A 390 38.59 36.14 -28.71
N GLU A 391 37.93 35.83 -27.60
CA GLU A 391 38.49 36.02 -26.25
C GLU A 391 39.68 35.09 -25.99
N GLU A 392 39.61 33.82 -26.40
CA GLU A 392 40.71 32.88 -26.31
C GLU A 392 41.88 33.29 -27.20
N GLY A 393 41.63 33.79 -28.42
CA GLY A 393 42.67 34.34 -29.28
C GLY A 393 43.35 35.57 -28.69
N LEU A 394 42.58 36.47 -28.04
CA LEU A 394 43.15 37.60 -27.29
C LEU A 394 44.00 37.11 -26.11
N ARG A 395 43.53 36.10 -25.36
CA ARG A 395 44.31 35.49 -24.26
C ARG A 395 45.53 34.73 -24.75
N GLN A 396 45.47 34.03 -25.88
CA GLN A 396 46.61 33.35 -26.47
C GLN A 396 47.65 34.34 -26.97
N VAL A 397 47.27 35.50 -27.48
CA VAL A 397 48.23 36.56 -27.82
C VAL A 397 48.86 37.17 -26.56
N GLU A 398 48.12 37.28 -25.46
CA GLU A 398 48.69 37.65 -24.16
C GLU A 398 49.61 36.55 -23.58
N GLU A 399 49.23 35.28 -23.67
CA GLU A 399 50.02 34.11 -23.22
C GLU A 399 51.22 33.81 -24.14
N GLU A 400 51.15 34.03 -25.46
CA GLU A 400 52.32 33.99 -26.35
C GLU A 400 53.29 35.15 -26.06
N GLY A 401 52.81 36.22 -25.40
CA GLY A 401 53.66 37.22 -24.76
C GLY A 401 54.34 36.74 -23.47
N ASP A 402 53.79 35.69 -22.83
CA ASP A 402 54.27 35.06 -21.59
C ASP A 402 55.00 33.72 -21.83
N ASP A 403 54.90 33.15 -23.04
CA ASP A 403 55.77 32.11 -23.62
C ASP A 403 57.05 32.72 -24.23
N PHE A 404 57.43 33.92 -23.78
CA PHE A 404 58.84 34.17 -23.57
C PHE A 404 59.31 33.11 -22.58
N GLU A 405 59.95 32.05 -23.10
CA GLU A 405 60.81 31.14 -22.36
C GLU A 405 61.80 32.00 -21.55
N MET A 406 61.34 32.40 -20.36
CA MET A 406 62.18 33.00 -19.37
C MET A 406 63.03 31.83 -18.88
N ASP A 407 64.27 31.78 -19.33
CA ASP A 407 65.35 30.88 -18.89
C ASP A 407 65.30 30.70 -17.37
N GLY A 408 64.48 29.75 -16.95
CA GLY A 408 64.11 29.46 -15.58
C GLY A 408 64.54 28.05 -15.24
N GLN A 409 65.78 27.73 -15.61
CA GLN A 409 66.58 26.57 -15.20
C GLN A 409 65.84 25.22 -15.32
N GLU A 410 66.24 24.38 -16.28
CA GLU A 410 66.06 22.94 -16.14
C GLU A 410 66.40 22.56 -14.70
N LEU A 411 65.40 22.09 -13.94
CA LEU A 411 65.63 21.68 -12.55
C LEU A 411 66.81 20.72 -12.58
N SER A 412 67.90 21.11 -11.94
CA SER A 412 69.11 20.31 -11.86
C SER A 412 68.72 18.89 -11.42
N LEU A 413 69.46 17.86 -11.83
CA LEU A 413 69.29 16.50 -11.28
C LEU A 413 69.17 16.53 -9.75
N GLU A 414 69.84 17.48 -9.10
CA GLU A 414 69.82 17.75 -7.66
C GLU A 414 68.46 18.23 -7.14
N GLU A 415 67.70 19.00 -7.92
CA GLU A 415 66.39 19.53 -7.52
C GLU A 415 65.27 18.51 -7.76
N GLN A 416 65.37 17.68 -8.80
CA GLN A 416 64.53 16.49 -8.94
C GLN A 416 64.77 15.48 -7.81
N GLU A 417 66.03 15.30 -7.40
CA GLU A 417 66.38 14.49 -6.24
C GLU A 417 65.80 15.08 -4.95
N ALA A 418 65.89 16.39 -4.75
CA ALA A 418 65.29 17.07 -3.59
C ALA A 418 63.76 16.89 -3.55
N LEU A 419 63.08 16.99 -4.70
CA LEU A 419 61.64 16.78 -4.79
C LEU A 419 61.27 15.31 -4.52
N ALA A 420 62.09 14.36 -4.97
CA ALA A 420 61.96 12.95 -4.65
C ALA A 420 62.20 12.66 -3.16
N GLU A 421 63.17 13.32 -2.52
CA GLU A 421 63.40 13.24 -1.08
C GLU A 421 62.21 13.79 -0.28
N ILE A 422 61.62 14.91 -0.70
CA ILE A 422 60.44 15.49 -0.07
C ILE A 422 59.27 14.50 -0.16
N ARG A 423 59.04 13.88 -1.32
CA ARG A 423 58.00 12.86 -1.51
C ARG A 423 58.26 11.62 -0.65
N LYS A 424 59.49 11.13 -0.58
CA LYS A 424 59.90 10.02 0.30
C LYS A 424 59.69 10.36 1.77
N LYS A 425 60.07 11.55 2.22
CA LYS A 425 59.90 12.00 3.62
C LYS A 425 58.41 12.12 3.98
N LYS A 426 57.59 12.61 3.05
CA LYS A 426 56.13 12.70 3.22
C LYS A 426 55.48 11.32 3.32
N SER A 427 55.88 10.35 2.49
CA SER A 427 55.36 8.98 2.55
C SER A 427 55.75 8.27 3.85
N LEU A 428 57.00 8.45 4.32
CA LEU A 428 57.49 7.90 5.58
C LEU A 428 56.72 8.47 6.79
N LEU A 429 56.38 9.76 6.75
CA LEU A 429 55.59 10.41 7.80
C LEU A 429 54.15 9.87 7.84
N ILE A 430 53.54 9.63 6.67
CA ILE A 430 52.20 9.01 6.55
C ILE A 430 52.22 7.56 7.08
N GLN A 431 53.24 6.77 6.73
CA GLN A 431 53.40 5.41 7.28
C GLN A 431 53.55 5.41 8.80
N GLN A 432 54.38 6.30 9.36
CA GLN A 432 54.51 6.44 10.81
C GLN A 432 53.20 6.85 11.48
N HIS A 433 52.40 7.71 10.83
CA HIS A 433 51.08 8.09 11.32
C HIS A 433 50.09 6.91 11.29
N ARG A 434 50.08 6.10 10.21
CA ARG A 434 49.28 4.86 10.13
C ARG A 434 49.67 3.86 11.20
N MET A 435 50.97 3.64 11.43
CA MET A 435 51.48 2.77 12.50
C MET A 435 51.06 3.27 13.89
N LYS A 436 51.02 4.59 14.11
CA LYS A 436 50.51 5.17 15.37
C LYS A 436 49.00 4.94 15.54
N LYS A 437 48.21 5.10 14.46
CA LYS A 437 46.75 4.87 14.48
C LYS A 437 46.40 3.39 14.67
N SER A 438 47.11 2.44 14.05
CA SER A 438 46.82 1.00 14.22
C SER A 438 47.08 0.52 15.66
N THR A 439 48.09 1.06 16.35
CA THR A 439 48.27 0.84 17.80
C THR A 439 47.18 1.48 18.66
N ALA A 440 46.44 2.47 18.15
CA ALA A 440 45.39 3.19 18.89
C ALA A 440 44.01 2.50 18.80
N GLU A 441 43.75 1.69 17.77
CA GLU A 441 42.52 0.88 17.66
C GLU A 441 42.46 -0.26 18.69
N SER A 442 43.61 -0.67 19.26
CA SER A 442 43.69 -1.75 20.25
C SER A 442 44.06 -1.30 21.67
N ARG A 443 44.54 -0.06 21.88
CA ARG A 443 44.83 0.53 23.20
C ARG A 443 44.70 2.06 23.18
N PRO A 444 44.24 2.72 24.27
CA PRO A 444 44.21 4.17 24.34
C PRO A 444 45.63 4.78 24.29
N VAL A 445 45.80 5.86 23.53
CA VAL A 445 47.09 6.56 23.37
C VAL A 445 47.49 7.21 24.70
N VAL A 446 48.66 6.84 25.22
CA VAL A 446 49.19 7.39 26.48
C VAL A 446 49.46 8.90 26.32
N PRO A 447 48.96 9.76 27.23
CA PRO A 447 49.28 11.18 27.21
C PRO A 447 50.79 11.41 27.32
N ARG A 448 51.34 12.34 26.51
CA ARG A 448 52.79 12.62 26.42
C ARG A 448 53.48 12.91 27.77
N LYS A 449 52.75 13.34 28.80
CA LYS A 449 53.28 13.58 30.16
C LYS A 449 53.80 12.32 30.85
N PHE A 450 53.26 11.14 30.52
CA PHE A 450 53.52 9.90 31.25
C PHE A 450 54.30 8.84 30.44
N ASP A 451 54.58 9.10 29.16
CA ASP A 451 55.33 8.22 28.27
C ASP A 451 56.85 8.28 28.57
N THR A 452 57.41 7.17 29.08
CA THR A 452 58.82 7.09 29.49
C THR A 452 59.79 7.08 28.31
N ASP A 453 59.36 6.54 27.16
CA ASP A 453 60.21 6.35 25.98
C ASP A 453 60.25 7.63 25.11
N ARG A 454 59.30 8.54 25.34
CA ARG A 454 59.21 9.86 24.69
C ARG A 454 59.38 11.02 25.66
N LYS A 455 60.11 10.81 26.76
CA LYS A 455 60.53 11.91 27.64
C LYS A 455 61.37 12.94 26.88
N PHE A 456 61.05 14.21 27.08
CA PHE A 456 61.79 15.35 26.55
C PHE A 456 63.16 15.43 27.24
N THR A 457 64.18 14.85 26.60
CA THR A 457 65.57 15.07 26.98
C THR A 457 66.14 16.25 26.21
N THR A 458 67.02 17.02 26.84
CA THR A 458 67.73 18.13 26.19
C THR A 458 68.46 17.67 24.93
N GLY A 459 68.99 16.45 24.93
CA GLY A 459 69.65 15.85 23.77
C GLY A 459 68.70 15.50 22.62
N ARG A 460 67.49 14.97 22.89
CA ARG A 460 66.51 14.65 21.84
C ARG A 460 65.85 15.90 21.26
N MET A 461 65.53 16.86 22.12
CA MET A 461 65.03 18.18 21.69
C MET A 461 66.10 18.90 20.85
N GLY A 462 67.35 18.89 21.30
CA GLY A 462 68.48 19.44 20.55
C GLY A 462 68.65 18.77 19.19
N ARG A 463 68.61 17.44 19.11
CA ARG A 463 68.70 16.71 17.83
C ARG A 463 67.52 17.02 16.88
N GLN A 464 66.30 17.16 17.40
CA GLN A 464 65.14 17.47 16.56
C GLN A 464 65.15 18.92 16.05
N LEU A 465 65.52 19.89 16.89
CA LEU A 465 65.66 21.28 16.48
C LEU A 465 66.84 21.45 15.51
N SER A 466 67.95 20.76 15.77
CA SER A 466 69.10 20.73 14.87
C SER A 466 68.77 20.05 13.54
N SER A 467 67.93 19.00 13.52
CA SER A 467 67.43 18.40 12.28
C SER A 467 66.43 19.27 11.51
N LEU A 468 65.87 20.29 12.17
CA LEU A 468 65.02 21.32 11.56
C LEU A 468 65.82 22.58 11.23
N GLY A 469 67.14 22.59 11.46
CA GLY A 469 68.03 23.72 11.15
C GLY A 469 68.01 24.87 12.16
N LEU A 470 67.41 24.69 13.34
CA LEU A 470 67.38 25.72 14.39
C LEU A 470 68.49 25.50 15.41
N ASP A 471 69.20 26.58 15.79
CA ASP A 471 70.26 26.53 16.81
C ASP A 471 69.66 26.24 18.21
N PRO A 472 69.97 25.08 18.81
CA PRO A 472 69.37 24.65 20.07
C PRO A 472 69.97 25.35 21.31
N SER A 473 70.98 26.22 21.15
CA SER A 473 71.73 26.85 22.25
C SER A 473 70.83 27.55 23.29
N LEU A 474 69.93 28.43 22.84
CA LEU A 474 69.01 29.18 23.72
C LEU A 474 68.00 28.26 24.44
N ALA A 475 67.50 27.22 23.76
CA ALA A 475 66.54 26.27 24.32
C ALA A 475 67.19 25.33 25.34
N ILE A 476 68.41 24.86 25.05
CA ILE A 476 69.22 24.04 25.95
C ILE A 476 69.59 24.85 27.19
N ASN A 477 69.95 26.12 27.04
CA ASN A 477 70.30 27.00 28.16
C ASN A 477 69.11 27.25 29.10
N ARG A 478 67.90 27.44 28.57
CA ARG A 478 66.67 27.54 29.38
C ARG A 478 66.29 26.22 30.08
N ALA A 479 66.54 25.07 29.46
CA ALA A 479 66.32 23.77 30.10
C ALA A 479 67.38 23.46 31.17
N ARG A 480 68.64 23.85 30.93
CA ARG A 480 69.77 23.76 31.88
C ARG A 480 69.61 24.71 33.07
N SER A 481 69.01 25.89 32.90
CA SER A 481 68.81 26.84 34.00
C SER A 481 67.76 26.38 35.01
N LYS A 482 66.81 25.53 34.60
CA LYS A 482 65.83 24.88 35.51
C LYS A 482 66.37 23.64 36.22
N SER A 483 67.45 23.03 35.73
CA SER A 483 68.15 21.96 36.46
C SER A 483 69.04 22.57 37.55
N ARG A 484 68.43 23.18 38.59
CA ARG A 484 69.13 23.53 39.83
C ARG A 484 69.53 22.24 40.55
N GLY A 485 70.77 22.24 41.03
CA GLY A 485 71.52 21.07 41.47
C GLY A 485 70.84 20.24 42.57
N ARG A 486 70.96 18.92 42.43
CA ARG A 486 70.87 17.98 43.55
C ARG A 486 72.30 17.78 44.09
N LYS A 487 72.40 17.76 45.42
CA LYS A 487 73.58 17.93 46.27
C LYS A 487 74.74 16.96 45.99
N ARG A 488 75.98 17.46 46.16
CA ARG A 488 77.24 16.72 46.38
C ARG A 488 77.06 15.65 47.49
N GLU A 489 77.51 14.43 47.25
CA GLU A 489 77.92 13.47 48.28
C GLU A 489 79.45 13.29 48.27
N ARG A 490 80.05 12.97 49.42
CA ARG A 490 81.49 13.00 49.77
C ARG A 490 82.27 11.72 49.35
N SER A 491 83.59 11.86 49.28
CA SER A 491 84.65 10.91 48.88
C SER A 491 84.96 9.76 49.85
N VAL A 492 85.25 8.55 49.30
CA VAL A 492 86.28 7.52 49.63
C VAL A 492 86.47 6.73 48.30
N ASP A 493 87.63 6.55 47.67
CA ASP A 493 88.93 6.08 48.17
C ASP A 493 90.12 6.62 47.33
N LYS A 494 91.22 6.90 48.03
CA LYS A 494 92.58 7.13 47.51
C LYS A 494 93.21 5.72 47.33
N ARG A 495 94.15 5.41 46.45
CA ARG A 495 95.51 5.94 46.44
C ARG A 495 96.29 5.60 45.17
N GLU A 496 97.22 6.49 44.92
CA GLU A 496 98.21 6.62 43.85
C GLU A 496 99.08 5.38 43.59
N GLY A 497 99.73 5.41 42.43
CA GLY A 497 100.94 4.66 42.12
C GLY A 497 100.98 4.24 40.64
N VAL A 498 101.38 5.14 39.73
CA VAL A 498 102.70 5.20 39.06
C VAL A 498 102.91 3.99 38.12
N GLY A 499 103.27 4.10 36.84
CA GLY A 499 103.75 5.17 35.96
C GLY A 499 104.35 4.49 34.70
N GLY A 500 104.70 5.28 33.68
CA GLY A 500 105.65 4.88 32.63
C GLY A 500 105.09 4.59 31.22
N ASP A 501 105.40 5.52 30.31
CA ASP A 501 105.72 5.41 28.88
C ASP A 501 104.69 5.06 27.77
N ALA A 502 104.78 5.93 26.75
CA ALA A 502 104.77 5.70 25.31
C ALA A 502 103.44 5.57 24.53
N MET A 503 103.16 6.64 23.77
CA MET A 503 102.96 6.72 22.30
C MET A 503 102.33 5.54 21.53
N ASP A 504 101.39 5.91 20.67
CA ASP A 504 100.96 5.35 19.37
C ASP A 504 101.23 3.87 19.05
N ILE A 505 100.16 3.13 18.72
CA ILE A 505 99.91 2.63 17.36
C ILE A 505 98.57 1.88 17.32
N ASP A 506 97.87 2.12 16.21
CA ASP A 506 96.65 1.50 15.74
C ASP A 506 96.63 -0.05 15.78
N ASP A 507 95.41 -0.54 15.54
CA ASP A 507 95.10 -1.77 14.82
C ASP A 507 94.74 -3.06 15.56
N ASN A 508 93.82 -3.74 14.90
CA ASN A 508 93.11 -4.94 15.30
C ASN A 508 94.05 -6.11 15.65
N GLN A 509 94.13 -6.47 16.93
CA GLN A 509 93.87 -7.83 17.45
C GLN A 509 93.97 -7.87 18.99
N ALA A 510 93.31 -8.88 19.58
CA ALA A 510 92.89 -8.97 20.97
C ALA A 510 93.98 -8.74 22.05
N SER A 511 93.68 -7.92 23.07
CA SER A 511 94.42 -7.97 24.35
C SER A 511 93.58 -7.64 25.63
N LYS A 512 93.51 -8.67 26.49
CA LYS A 512 93.59 -8.67 27.96
C LYS A 512 92.83 -7.60 28.78
N LYS A 513 91.50 -7.68 28.80
CA LYS A 513 90.73 -7.81 30.07
C LYS A 513 89.44 -8.62 29.93
N LEU A 514 89.55 -9.69 29.17
CA LEU A 514 89.09 -11.02 29.58
C LEU A 514 89.83 -11.43 30.89
N ARG A 515 89.52 -10.75 32.00
CA ARG A 515 89.81 -11.12 33.40
C ARG A 515 88.85 -10.26 34.23
N LEU A 516 87.66 -10.69 34.63
CA LEU A 516 87.17 -12.02 34.88
C LEU A 516 85.82 -12.21 34.18
N ARG A 517 85.63 -13.36 33.52
CA ARG A 517 84.31 -13.98 33.53
C ARG A 517 83.99 -14.25 34.98
N SER A 518 83.05 -13.50 35.53
CA SER A 518 82.20 -13.99 36.60
C SER A 518 81.19 -12.91 36.89
N THR A 519 79.96 -13.37 37.05
CA THR A 519 79.09 -12.90 38.13
C THR A 519 78.72 -11.42 38.04
N SER A 520 77.48 -11.12 37.66
CA SER A 520 76.45 -10.98 38.69
C SER A 520 77.04 -10.50 40.02
N ARG A 521 77.00 -9.20 40.26
CA ARG A 521 75.99 -8.65 41.16
C ARG A 521 76.29 -7.19 41.45
N SER A 522 75.24 -6.40 41.24
CA SER A 522 74.76 -5.40 42.17
C SER A 522 75.75 -4.95 43.25
N ARG A 523 76.22 -3.72 43.08
CA ARG A 523 76.42 -2.81 44.21
C ARG A 523 75.71 -1.50 43.88
N SER A 524 74.51 -1.35 44.41
CA SER A 524 74.34 -0.35 45.45
C SER A 524 74.15 -1.13 46.76
N GLN A 525 74.92 -0.76 47.79
CA GLN A 525 74.42 -0.89 49.16
C GLN A 525 73.12 -0.08 49.22
N SER A 526 72.03 -0.50 49.84
CA SER A 526 71.87 -1.23 51.10
C SER A 526 70.66 -2.18 51.01
N ARG A 527 70.81 -3.38 51.58
CA ARG A 527 69.73 -4.35 51.78
C ARG A 527 68.64 -3.77 52.70
N PRO A 528 67.35 -3.86 52.32
CA PRO A 528 66.32 -4.33 53.23
C PRO A 528 66.46 -5.86 53.37
N PRO A 529 66.35 -6.42 54.59
CA PRO A 529 66.52 -7.84 54.84
C PRO A 529 65.30 -8.59 54.29
N GLY A 530 65.43 -9.27 53.16
CA GLY A 530 64.38 -10.20 52.71
C GLY A 530 64.22 -10.43 51.22
N GLU A 531 64.80 -9.60 50.34
CA GLU A 531 64.72 -9.84 48.90
C GLU A 531 65.83 -10.78 48.42
N VAL A 532 65.51 -12.07 48.36
CA VAL A 532 66.33 -13.07 47.68
C VAL A 532 66.36 -12.74 46.19
N ILE A 533 67.50 -12.26 45.68
CA ILE A 533 67.68 -12.03 44.25
C ILE A 533 67.71 -13.39 43.54
N PRO A 534 66.83 -13.67 42.56
CA PRO A 534 66.80 -14.95 41.86
C PRO A 534 68.17 -15.32 41.27
N GLY A 535 68.73 -16.42 41.78
CA GLY A 535 70.05 -16.94 41.38
C GLY A 535 71.22 -16.52 42.27
N GLU A 536 71.02 -16.23 43.57
CA GLU A 536 72.12 -16.01 44.55
C GLU A 536 72.88 -17.27 44.94
N GLY A 537 72.21 -18.42 44.93
CA GLY A 537 72.80 -19.71 45.31
C GLY A 537 73.37 -20.56 44.17
N LEU A 538 73.44 -20.05 42.93
CA LEU A 538 73.92 -20.82 41.78
C LEU A 538 75.32 -20.35 41.37
N LYS A 539 76.29 -21.27 41.34
CA LYS A 539 77.70 -20.96 41.11
C LYS A 539 78.00 -20.53 39.66
N ASP A 540 77.44 -21.22 38.67
CA ASP A 540 77.77 -21.01 37.25
C ASP A 540 76.68 -20.32 36.43
N SER A 541 77.08 -19.56 35.40
CA SER A 541 76.16 -18.90 34.47
C SER A 541 75.28 -19.91 33.70
N ALA A 542 75.84 -21.08 33.35
CA ALA A 542 75.09 -22.16 32.72
C ALA A 542 74.04 -22.77 33.65
N GLN A 543 74.37 -22.94 34.95
CA GLN A 543 73.41 -23.40 35.96
C GLN A 543 72.31 -22.36 36.19
N LYS A 544 72.65 -21.05 36.15
CA LYS A 544 71.68 -19.97 36.23
C LYS A 544 70.70 -19.98 35.05
N ILE A 545 71.19 -20.19 33.83
CA ILE A 545 70.33 -20.32 32.64
C ILE A 545 69.45 -21.58 32.75
N LYS A 546 70.00 -22.71 33.21
CA LYS A 546 69.22 -23.93 33.46
C LYS A 546 68.14 -23.73 34.54
N ALA A 547 68.45 -23.04 35.63
CA ALA A 547 67.48 -22.72 36.69
C ALA A 547 66.38 -21.77 36.20
N ILE A 548 66.72 -20.77 35.37
CA ILE A 548 65.72 -19.90 34.72
C ILE A 548 64.83 -20.71 33.78
N LYS A 549 65.41 -21.65 33.01
CA LYS A 549 64.63 -22.57 32.15
C LYS A 549 63.71 -23.48 32.99
N LEU A 550 64.20 -24.03 34.10
CA LEU A 550 63.40 -24.84 35.03
C LEU A 550 62.28 -24.03 35.70
N ALA A 551 62.55 -22.79 36.11
CA ALA A 551 61.54 -21.88 36.65
C ALA A 551 60.47 -21.53 35.60
N LYS A 552 60.87 -21.25 34.36
CA LYS A 552 59.90 -21.07 33.26
C LYS A 552 59.08 -22.35 33.01
N LYS A 553 59.70 -23.53 33.12
CA LYS A 553 59.02 -24.81 32.96
C LYS A 553 58.03 -25.10 34.10
N SER A 554 58.35 -24.75 35.35
CA SER A 554 57.43 -24.94 36.48
C SER A 554 56.21 -24.03 36.41
N VAL A 555 56.35 -22.83 35.83
CA VAL A 555 55.25 -21.89 35.60
C VAL A 555 54.25 -22.39 34.53
N LEU A 556 54.65 -23.28 33.62
CA LEU A 556 53.76 -23.78 32.55
C LEU A 556 52.45 -24.38 33.05
N LYS A 557 52.48 -25.18 34.14
CA LYS A 557 51.26 -25.79 34.70
C LYS A 557 50.29 -24.75 35.28
N ARG A 558 50.84 -23.65 35.82
CA ARG A 558 50.07 -22.50 36.30
C ARG A 558 49.47 -21.72 35.14
N ASN A 559 50.26 -21.44 34.11
CA ASN A 559 49.81 -20.75 32.90
C ASN A 559 48.75 -21.54 32.14
N LYS A 560 48.87 -22.87 32.11
CA LYS A 560 47.85 -23.76 31.54
C LYS A 560 46.48 -23.59 32.23
N ASN A 561 46.48 -23.32 33.54
CA ASN A 561 45.27 -23.00 34.31
C ASN A 561 44.94 -21.50 34.31
N ALA A 562 45.62 -20.68 33.49
CA ALA A 562 45.43 -19.24 33.34
C ALA A 562 45.45 -18.41 34.64
N ARG A 563 46.22 -18.83 35.66
CA ARG A 563 46.32 -18.08 36.92
C ARG A 563 47.15 -16.80 36.76
N ARG A 564 46.78 -15.72 37.44
CA ARG A 564 47.43 -14.40 37.28
C ARG A 564 48.88 -14.36 37.77
N GLY A 565 49.25 -15.24 38.70
CA GLY A 565 50.61 -15.33 39.26
C GLY A 565 50.73 -16.41 40.33
N GLU A 566 51.87 -16.48 41.01
CA GLU A 566 52.11 -17.52 42.04
C GLU A 566 51.19 -17.39 43.26
N ALA A 567 50.83 -16.14 43.58
CA ALA A 567 49.95 -15.79 44.68
C ALA A 567 48.46 -16.02 44.34
N ASP A 568 48.12 -16.19 43.06
CA ASP A 568 46.74 -16.45 42.66
C ASP A 568 46.38 -17.92 42.91
N ARG A 569 45.82 -18.14 44.10
CA ARG A 569 45.35 -19.44 44.58
C ARG A 569 43.84 -19.42 44.83
N VAL A 570 43.11 -18.51 44.18
CA VAL A 570 41.65 -18.43 44.32
C VAL A 570 41.05 -19.77 43.87
N ILE A 571 40.36 -20.43 44.79
CA ILE A 571 39.60 -21.64 44.48
C ILE A 571 38.20 -21.17 44.12
N PRO A 572 37.83 -21.12 42.82
CA PRO A 572 36.47 -20.74 42.45
C PRO A 572 35.51 -21.79 43.02
N THR A 573 34.44 -21.34 43.67
CA THR A 573 33.34 -22.22 44.06
C THR A 573 32.62 -22.65 42.80
N LEU A 574 33.03 -23.78 42.20
CA LEU A 574 32.46 -24.30 40.95
C LEU A 574 30.97 -24.62 41.08
N LYS A 575 30.55 -25.03 42.28
CA LYS A 575 29.15 -25.24 42.64
C LYS A 575 28.76 -24.32 43.79
N PRO A 576 28.51 -23.03 43.53
CA PRO A 576 28.09 -22.14 44.60
C PRO A 576 26.72 -22.58 45.11
N LYS A 577 26.58 -22.70 46.42
CA LYS A 577 25.42 -23.31 47.06
C LYS A 577 24.10 -22.67 46.63
N HIS A 578 24.05 -21.34 46.48
CA HIS A 578 22.84 -20.62 46.05
C HIS A 578 22.37 -20.93 44.61
N LEU A 579 23.23 -21.52 43.76
CA LEU A 579 22.84 -21.99 42.42
C LEU A 579 22.30 -23.42 42.43
N PHE A 580 22.86 -24.29 43.28
CA PHE A 580 22.64 -25.74 43.23
C PHE A 580 21.86 -26.31 44.42
N SER A 581 21.64 -25.50 45.47
CA SER A 581 20.90 -25.87 46.68
C SER A 581 19.62 -25.05 46.78
N GLY A 582 18.49 -25.73 46.95
CA GLY A 582 17.16 -25.13 46.99
C GLY A 582 16.37 -25.39 45.71
N LYS A 583 15.06 -25.56 45.84
CA LYS A 583 14.13 -25.62 44.71
C LYS A 583 13.34 -24.31 44.70
N ARG A 584 13.15 -23.72 43.52
CA ARG A 584 12.29 -22.53 43.37
C ARG A 584 10.85 -22.94 43.67
N SER A 585 10.32 -22.43 44.78
CA SER A 585 8.91 -22.59 45.14
C SER A 585 8.06 -21.50 44.47
N ILE A 586 6.73 -21.68 44.51
CA ILE A 586 5.79 -20.67 44.01
C ILE A 586 5.80 -19.48 44.99
N GLY A 587 6.32 -18.34 44.53
CA GLY A 587 6.53 -17.14 45.35
C GLY A 587 7.71 -16.29 44.83
N LYS A 588 8.25 -15.40 45.66
CA LYS A 588 9.43 -14.59 45.30
C LYS A 588 10.66 -15.49 45.12
N THR A 589 11.30 -15.38 43.97
CA THR A 589 12.50 -16.12 43.62
C THR A 589 13.75 -15.42 44.15
N GLN A 590 14.80 -16.20 44.43
CA GLN A 590 16.08 -15.69 44.94
C GLN A 590 16.94 -14.99 43.87
N ARG A 591 16.44 -14.94 42.62
CA ARG A 591 16.97 -14.18 41.49
C ARG A 591 15.82 -13.69 40.64
#